data_AF-A0A383VVR0-F1
#
_entry.id   AF-A0A383VVR0-F1
#
_cell.length_a   1.000
_cell.length_b   1.000
_cell.length_c   1.000
_cell.angle_alpha   90.00
_cell.angle_beta   90.00
_cell.angle_gamma   90.00
#
_symmetry.space_group_name_H-M   'P 1'
#
loop_
_entity.id
_entity.type
_entity.pdbx_description
1 polymer ?
#
loop_
_entity_poly.entity_id
_entity_poly.type
_entity_poly.pdbx_seq_one_letter_code
_entity_poly.pdbx_strand_id
1 'polypeptide(L)'
;MAGEVGQQLKESAAAVCGRLPVWKICNSPECLNMAEMSEKQLAGGTGTRCSTCQAVFYCSRECQLAHWKQHKRLCKQLSGGRKS
;
A
#
# COMPACT_ATOMS: atom_id res chain seq x y z
N MET A 1 31.12 0.12 -1.88
CA MET A 1 30.09 1.18 -1.81
C MET A 1 28.65 0.71 -2.05
N ALA A 2 28.37 -0.39 -2.76
CA ALA A 2 26.98 -0.83 -3.02
C ALA A 2 26.24 -1.45 -1.80
N GLY A 3 26.97 -2.02 -0.83
CA GLY A 3 26.36 -2.67 0.34
C GLY A 3 25.78 -1.71 1.38
N GLU A 4 26.36 -0.51 1.50
CA GLU A 4 26.01 0.48 2.51
C GLU A 4 24.63 1.09 2.24
N VAL A 5 24.34 1.46 0.98
CA VAL A 5 23.04 1.98 0.55
C VAL A 5 21.92 0.95 0.79
N GLY A 6 22.21 -0.34 0.54
CA GLY A 6 21.24 -1.41 0.75
C GLY A 6 20.89 -1.64 2.22
N GLN A 7 21.86 -1.46 3.13
CA GLN A 7 21.62 -1.55 4.57
C GLN A 7 20.85 -0.34 5.10
N GLN A 8 21.23 0.87 4.67
CA GLN A 8 20.57 2.10 5.05
C GLN A 8 19.09 2.14 4.62
N LEU A 9 18.77 1.58 3.44
CA LEU A 9 17.39 1.43 2.97
C LEU A 9 16.57 0.50 3.88
N LYS A 10 17.15 -0.62 4.32
CA LYS A 10 16.48 -1.57 5.21
C LYS A 10 16.19 -0.97 6.59
N GLU A 11 17.16 -0.26 7.16
CA GLU A 11 17.01 0.41 8.46
C GLU A 11 15.94 1.50 8.39
N SER A 12 15.94 2.30 7.32
CA SER A 12 14.93 3.33 7.08
C SER A 12 13.54 2.70 6.90
N ALA A 13 13.42 1.62 6.13
CA ALA A 13 12.16 0.90 5.95
C ALA A 13 11.65 0.33 7.28
N ALA A 14 12.52 -0.27 8.10
CA ALA A 14 12.15 -0.80 9.41
C ALA A 14 11.62 0.30 10.36
N ALA A 15 12.27 1.47 10.37
CA ALA A 15 11.84 2.62 11.18
C ALA A 15 10.46 3.16 10.76
N VAL A 16 10.12 3.07 9.48
CA VAL A 16 8.84 3.56 8.91
C VAL A 16 7.72 2.53 9.07
N CYS A 17 7.99 1.24 8.82
CA CYS A 17 6.99 0.17 8.86
C CYS A 17 6.29 0.03 10.22
N GLY A 18 6.98 0.35 11.33
CA GLY A 18 6.39 0.29 12.69
C GLY A 18 5.60 1.54 13.10
N ARG A 19 5.72 2.65 12.36
CA ARG A 19 5.13 3.95 12.71
C ARG A 19 3.97 4.33 11.79
N LEU A 20 3.90 3.76 10.59
CA LEU A 20 2.83 4.02 9.65
C LEU A 20 1.79 2.89 9.68
N PRO A 21 0.50 3.19 9.90
CA PRO A 21 -0.56 2.21 9.75
C PRO A 21 -0.74 1.91 8.26
N VAL A 22 0.12 1.06 7.69
CA VAL A 22 0.17 0.73 6.25
C VAL A 22 -1.18 0.25 5.69
N TRP A 23 -2.04 -0.31 6.54
CA TRP A 23 -3.40 -0.76 6.21
C TRP A 23 -4.44 0.38 6.12
N LYS A 24 -4.10 1.59 6.57
CA LYS A 24 -4.92 2.80 6.47
C LYS A 24 -4.43 3.75 5.37
N ILE A 25 -3.36 3.44 4.65
CA ILE A 25 -2.82 4.36 3.64
C ILE A 25 -3.21 3.88 2.24
N CYS A 26 -3.51 4.82 1.35
CA CYS A 26 -3.74 4.50 -0.06
C CYS A 26 -2.43 3.99 -0.69
N ASN A 27 -2.47 2.83 -1.35
CA ASN A 27 -1.29 2.22 -1.95
C ASN A 27 -0.93 2.83 -3.32
N SER A 28 -1.65 3.85 -3.79
CA SER A 28 -1.26 4.58 -5.00
C SER A 28 -0.20 5.62 -4.65
N PRO A 29 1.05 5.51 -5.13
CA PRO A 29 2.13 6.41 -4.76
C PRO A 29 1.87 7.87 -5.18
N GLU A 30 1.15 8.06 -6.28
CA GLU A 30 0.77 9.39 -6.78
C GLU A 30 -0.48 9.96 -6.10
N CYS A 31 -0.98 9.31 -5.04
CA CYS A 31 -2.16 9.78 -4.33
C CYS A 31 -1.81 11.00 -3.48
N LEU A 32 -2.13 12.19 -4.01
CA LEU A 32 -2.04 13.46 -3.29
C LEU A 32 -3.34 13.77 -2.52
N ASN A 33 -4.27 12.82 -2.44
CA ASN A 33 -5.55 13.06 -1.78
C ASN A 33 -5.35 13.16 -0.26
N MET A 34 -5.17 14.39 0.19
CA MET A 34 -5.15 14.79 1.59
C MET A 34 -6.54 15.22 2.09
N ALA A 35 -7.56 15.29 1.22
CA ALA A 35 -8.91 15.66 1.63
C ALA A 35 -9.47 14.61 2.60
N GLU A 36 -9.59 15.01 3.87
CA GLU A 36 -10.11 14.24 5.01
C GLU A 36 -9.41 12.92 5.37
N MET A 37 -8.17 12.75 4.93
CA MET A 37 -7.31 11.58 5.11
C MET A 37 -7.87 10.34 4.40
N SER A 38 -7.13 9.88 3.39
CA SER A 38 -7.26 8.53 2.85
C SER A 38 -7.36 7.46 3.97
N GLU A 39 -6.72 7.73 5.11
CA GLU A 39 -6.81 6.95 6.36
C GLU A 39 -8.18 6.91 7.01
N LYS A 40 -8.97 7.98 6.96
CA LYS A 40 -10.32 8.03 7.52
C LYS A 40 -11.31 7.26 6.65
N GLN A 41 -11.18 7.34 5.32
CA GLN A 41 -11.97 6.53 4.38
C GLN A 41 -11.62 5.04 4.48
N LEU A 42 -10.33 4.72 4.67
CA LEU A 42 -9.88 3.35 4.86
C LEU A 42 -10.21 2.79 6.25
N ALA A 43 -10.15 3.61 7.30
CA ALA A 43 -10.56 3.22 8.66
C ALA A 43 -12.09 3.12 8.81
N GLY A 44 -12.86 3.93 8.08
CA GLY A 44 -14.32 3.93 8.08
C GLY A 44 -14.96 2.90 7.17
N GLY A 45 -14.17 2.09 6.46
CA GLY A 45 -14.66 1.01 5.59
C GLY A 45 -15.23 1.47 4.24
N THR A 46 -15.12 2.76 3.89
CA THR A 46 -15.57 3.29 2.59
C THR A 46 -14.51 3.18 1.51
N GLY A 47 -13.24 2.96 1.87
CA GLY A 47 -12.17 2.73 0.91
C GLY A 47 -12.20 1.31 0.32
N THR A 48 -11.53 1.14 -0.81
CA THR A 48 -11.55 -0.11 -1.59
C THR A 48 -10.29 -0.93 -1.36
N ARG A 49 -10.46 -2.21 -1.02
CA ARG A 49 -9.37 -3.20 -0.99
C ARG A 49 -9.29 -3.88 -2.35
N CYS A 50 -8.10 -4.24 -2.81
CA CYS A 50 -7.99 -5.05 -4.02
C CYS A 50 -8.74 -6.38 -3.82
N SER A 51 -9.76 -6.65 -4.63
CA SER A 51 -10.59 -7.86 -4.50
C SER A 51 -9.83 -9.16 -4.75
N THR A 52 -8.74 -9.10 -5.52
CA THR A 52 -7.93 -10.28 -5.87
C THR A 52 -6.91 -10.63 -4.80
N CYS A 53 -5.96 -9.73 -4.52
CA CYS A 53 -4.90 -10.04 -3.56
C CYS A 53 -5.33 -9.78 -2.12
N GLN A 54 -6.29 -8.88 -1.93
CA GLN A 54 -6.72 -8.45 -0.63
C GLN A 54 -5.53 -7.98 0.25
N ALA A 55 -4.40 -7.55 -0.32
CA ALA A 55 -3.23 -7.16 0.49
C ALA A 55 -3.07 -5.64 0.60
N VAL A 56 -3.67 -4.90 -0.33
CA VAL A 56 -3.49 -3.45 -0.46
C VAL A 56 -4.82 -2.71 -0.46
N PHE A 57 -4.76 -1.45 -0.05
CA PHE A 57 -5.89 -0.57 0.16
C PHE A 57 -5.79 0.66 -0.76
N TYR A 58 -6.93 1.17 -1.21
CA TYR A 58 -7.03 2.38 -2.04
C TYR A 58 -8.19 3.23 -1.54
N CYS A 59 -7.99 4.54 -1.39
CA CYS A 59 -9.05 5.45 -0.98
C CYS A 59 -10.18 5.55 -2.02
N SER A 60 -9.90 5.25 -3.29
CA SER A 60 -10.87 5.28 -4.39
C SER A 60 -10.53 4.31 -5.52
N ARG A 61 -11.48 4.09 -6.43
CA ARG A 61 -11.31 3.24 -7.62
C ARG A 61 -10.30 3.84 -8.60
N GLU A 62 -10.25 5.16 -8.71
CA GLU A 62 -9.31 5.87 -9.58
C GLU A 62 -7.87 5.61 -9.14
N CYS A 63 -7.60 5.67 -7.83
CA CYS A 63 -6.28 5.36 -7.28
C CYS A 63 -5.87 3.91 -7.55
N GLN A 64 -6.81 2.96 -7.43
CA GLN A 64 -6.57 1.57 -7.77
C GLN A 64 -6.19 1.39 -9.26
N LEU A 65 -6.93 2.06 -10.16
CA LEU A 65 -6.70 1.96 -11.61
C LEU A 65 -5.39 2.63 -12.02
N ALA A 66 -5.07 3.80 -11.46
CA ALA A 66 -3.82 4.50 -11.71
C ALA A 66 -2.61 3.65 -11.31
N HIS A 67 -2.67 3.01 -10.13
CA HIS A 67 -1.59 2.15 -9.64
C HIS A 67 -1.60 0.73 -10.26
N TRP A 68 -2.65 0.33 -10.99
CA TRP A 68 -2.84 -1.05 -11.46
C TRP A 68 -1.66 -1.58 -12.30
N LYS A 69 -1.07 -0.77 -13.17
CA LYS A 69 0.06 -1.19 -14.03
C LYS A 69 1.24 -1.71 -13.19
N GLN A 70 1.55 -1.03 -12.08
CA GLN A 70 2.62 -1.43 -11.16
C GLN A 70 2.15 -2.55 -10.22
N HIS A 71 0.93 -2.42 -9.69
CA HIS A 71 0.37 -3.40 -8.76
C HIS A 71 0.17 -4.80 -9.36
N LYS A 72 -0.23 -4.91 -10.64
CA LYS A 72 -0.65 -6.18 -11.28
C LYS A 72 0.34 -7.32 -11.07
N ARG A 73 1.64 -7.04 -11.17
CA ARG A 73 2.71 -8.05 -11.00
C ARG A 73 2.75 -8.58 -9.57
N LEU A 74 2.71 -7.68 -8.59
CA LEU A 74 2.72 -8.01 -7.16
C LEU A 74 1.37 -8.61 -6.70
N CYS A 75 0.25 -8.17 -7.30
CA CYS A 75 -1.09 -8.65 -6.97
C CYS A 75 -1.20 -10.18 -7.07
N LYS A 76 -0.65 -10.77 -8.13
CA LYS A 76 -0.63 -12.23 -8.34
C LYS A 76 0.21 -12.97 -7.28
N GLN A 77 1.30 -12.36 -6.84
CA GLN A 77 2.16 -12.94 -5.80
C GLN A 77 1.46 -12.91 -4.43
N LEU A 78 0.71 -11.84 -4.16
CA LEU A 78 0.02 -11.62 -2.89
C LEU A 78 -1.28 -12.45 -2.78
N SER A 79 -1.97 -12.75 -3.89
CA SER A 79 -3.24 -13.50 -3.88
C SER A 79 -3.17 -14.93 -3.36
N GLY A 80 -1.97 -15.52 -3.25
CA GLY A 80 -1.76 -16.89 -2.75
C GLY A 80 -1.51 -17.01 -1.23
N GLY A 81 -1.45 -15.90 -0.49
CA GLY A 81 -0.96 -15.86 0.89
C GLY A 81 -2.00 -15.98 2.01
N ARG A 82 -3.16 -16.61 1.79
CA ARG A 82 -4.13 -16.86 2.88
C ARG A 82 -3.70 -18.10 3.68
N LYS A 83 -3.03 -17.91 4.82
CA LYS A 83 -3.11 -18.87 5.93
C LYS A 83 -4.25 -18.40 6.83
N SER A 84 -5.24 -19.27 6.99
CA SER A 84 -6.42 -19.06 7.83
C SER A 84 -6.07 -19.05 9.31
#